data_AF-A0A3M7SKB6-F1
#
_entry.id   AF-A0A3M7SKB6-F1
#
_cell.length_a   1.000
_cell.length_b   1.000
_cell.length_c   1.000
_cell.angle_alpha   90.00
_cell.angle_beta   90.00
_cell.angle_gamma   90.00
#
_symmetry.space_group_name_H-M   'P 1'
#
loop_
_entity.id
_entity.type
_entity.pdbx_description
1 polymer ?
#
loop_
_entity_poly.entity_id
_entity_poly.type
_entity_poly.pdbx_seq_one_letter_code
_entity_poly.pdbx_strand_id
1 'polypeptide(L)'
;LNVKDYSAARKYAARILHTIHDFYSHSNWVEMGNKKINKEIGTRNFSKYDTTDLEDPNTCVSNCSTIEIECNSILRALVSLIKRLGVRSSIINCPITYFICEGNIIINDKLVSGFYVDQGIEKPDNAMKCSHGGILDGSSFKPAIGGINKDSGYFVFSPHANLHLEAANLAIDHTEFFFEEIRKKNGNDEFSNFLKLEVSSTRKYAARILHTIHDFYSHSNWVEMGNKKINKEIGTRNFSKYDTTDLEDPNTCVSNCSTIEIECNTLIRALVKVVKKLGVRSSIINCPIKYFRCNGNIVTNSKLVSGFYVDQGIEKPENTMKCSHGGILDSSSYKKAVGGINKDSGYFVFSPHANLHLEAAKLAIDHTEFFFEEIRKKIGNDEFSKFLNLEVSKIRYFSAKNPDILNTQ
;
A
#
# COMPACT_ATOMS: atom_id res chain seq x y z
N LEU A 1 -9.25 35.97 19.63
CA LEU A 1 -9.20 34.53 19.97
C LEU A 1 -8.52 33.80 18.83
N ASN A 2 -7.28 33.35 19.01
CA ASN A 2 -6.53 32.59 18.00
C ASN A 2 -7.20 31.22 17.84
N VAL A 3 -7.98 31.03 16.77
CA VAL A 3 -8.55 29.73 16.43
C VAL A 3 -7.39 28.81 16.04
N LYS A 4 -7.17 27.75 16.82
CA LYS A 4 -6.14 26.75 16.53
C LYS A 4 -6.57 25.92 15.33
N ASP A 5 -5.78 25.98 14.26
CA ASP A 5 -6.06 25.22 13.04
C ASP A 5 -5.51 23.80 13.14
N TYR A 6 -6.21 22.94 13.89
CA TYR A 6 -5.87 21.52 13.93
C TYR A 6 -6.08 20.84 12.58
N SER A 7 -6.79 21.49 11.65
CA SER A 7 -6.98 20.99 10.30
C SER A 7 -5.64 20.97 9.60
N ALA A 8 -5.09 22.17 9.38
CA ALA A 8 -3.72 22.36 8.92
C ALA A 8 -2.76 21.40 9.64
N ALA A 9 -2.81 21.40 10.98
CA ALA A 9 -1.90 20.63 11.81
C ALA A 9 -1.93 19.11 11.51
N ARG A 10 -3.08 18.49 11.25
CA ARG A 10 -3.14 17.06 10.90
C ARG A 10 -2.70 16.76 9.48
N LYS A 11 -2.95 17.67 8.52
CA LYS A 11 -2.43 17.52 7.16
C LYS A 11 -0.91 17.63 7.19
N TYR A 12 -0.38 18.58 7.96
CA TYR A 12 1.05 18.68 8.22
C TYR A 12 1.55 17.44 8.96
N ALA A 13 0.84 16.92 9.96
CA ALA A 13 1.23 15.70 10.67
C ALA A 13 1.24 14.46 9.77
N ALA A 14 0.23 14.25 8.92
CA ALA A 14 0.19 13.15 7.97
C ALA A 14 1.34 13.23 6.96
N ARG A 15 1.63 14.45 6.47
CA ARG A 15 2.80 14.70 5.61
C ARG A 15 4.11 14.42 6.36
N ILE A 16 4.21 14.86 7.62
CA ILE A 16 5.38 14.59 8.47
C ILE A 16 5.53 13.09 8.72
N LEU A 17 4.45 12.36 9.01
CA LEU A 17 4.48 10.91 9.25
C LEU A 17 4.83 10.13 7.99
N HIS A 18 4.29 10.53 6.83
CA HIS A 18 4.73 10.00 5.54
C HIS A 18 6.22 10.25 5.34
N THR A 19 6.71 11.47 5.60
CA THR A 19 8.15 11.77 5.55
C THR A 19 8.95 10.96 6.57
N ILE A 20 8.42 10.66 7.76
CA ILE A 20 9.04 9.80 8.76
C ILE A 20 9.15 8.36 8.23
N HIS A 21 8.09 7.83 7.64
CA HIS A 21 8.05 6.46 7.11
C HIS A 21 8.97 6.33 5.89
N ASP A 22 8.88 7.27 4.94
CA ASP A 22 9.80 7.36 3.80
C ASP A 22 11.24 7.50 4.26
N PHE A 23 11.51 8.31 5.29
CA PHE A 23 12.86 8.50 5.79
C PHE A 23 13.45 7.18 6.28
N TYR A 24 12.74 6.41 7.11
CA TYR A 24 13.29 5.15 7.59
C TYR A 24 13.37 4.08 6.51
N SER A 25 12.47 4.10 5.53
CA SER A 25 12.46 3.12 4.44
C SER A 25 13.45 3.46 3.32
N HIS A 26 13.73 4.74 3.07
CA HIS A 26 14.44 5.22 1.87
C HIS A 26 15.63 6.16 2.16
N SER A 27 16.02 6.37 3.43
CA SER A 27 17.29 7.01 3.79
C SER A 27 18.34 6.02 4.27
N ASN A 28 19.56 6.52 4.51
CA ASN A 28 20.69 5.77 5.07
C ASN A 28 20.70 5.72 6.61
N TRP A 29 19.64 6.18 7.29
CA TRP A 29 19.62 6.32 8.74
C TRP A 29 19.94 5.02 9.49
N VAL A 30 19.33 3.92 9.05
CA VAL A 30 19.51 2.59 9.65
C VAL A 30 20.90 2.05 9.32
N GLU A 31 21.37 2.34 8.11
CA GLU A 31 22.67 1.95 7.55
C GLU A 31 23.83 2.66 8.25
N MET A 32 23.62 3.88 8.78
CA MET A 32 24.55 4.57 9.68
C MET A 32 24.65 3.91 11.07
N GLY A 33 23.90 2.84 11.34
CA GLY A 33 23.88 2.14 12.62
C GLY A 33 22.97 2.77 13.67
N ASN A 34 22.13 3.75 13.30
CA ASN A 34 21.24 4.41 14.25
C ASN A 34 20.11 3.47 14.66
N LYS A 35 20.16 2.98 15.90
CA LYS A 35 19.10 2.17 16.53
C LYS A 35 18.02 2.99 17.22
N LYS A 36 18.03 4.31 17.04
CA LYS A 36 17.10 5.25 17.68
C LYS A 36 16.49 6.17 16.65
N ILE A 37 15.33 6.69 16.99
CA ILE A 37 14.62 7.65 16.16
C ILE A 37 15.43 8.96 15.99
N ASN A 38 15.32 9.59 14.83
CA ASN A 38 15.85 10.92 14.59
C ASN A 38 14.75 11.91 14.95
N LYS A 39 14.83 12.50 16.14
CA LYS A 39 13.80 13.41 16.65
C LYS A 39 13.68 14.72 15.85
N GLU A 40 14.64 15.00 14.97
CA GLU A 40 14.68 16.21 14.17
C GLU A 40 13.99 16.05 12.82
N ILE A 41 13.87 14.81 12.29
CA ILE A 41 13.10 14.50 11.06
C ILE A 41 11.66 14.98 11.20
N GLY A 42 11.14 15.64 10.15
CA GLY A 42 9.80 16.22 10.18
C GLY A 42 9.70 17.56 10.94
N THR A 43 10.83 18.11 11.40
CA THR A 43 10.93 19.44 12.03
C THR A 43 11.78 20.40 11.19
N ARG A 44 11.75 21.70 11.52
CA ARG A 44 12.64 22.69 10.90
C ARG A 44 14.12 22.48 11.22
N ASN A 45 14.44 21.76 12.30
CA ASN A 45 15.83 21.45 12.60
C ASN A 45 16.40 20.42 11.63
N PHE A 46 15.55 19.66 10.94
CA PHE A 46 16.02 18.72 9.94
C PHE A 46 16.82 19.37 8.81
N SER A 47 16.54 20.64 8.47
CA SER A 47 17.31 21.36 7.44
C SER A 47 18.76 21.66 7.84
N LYS A 48 19.14 21.35 9.08
CA LYS A 48 20.53 21.43 9.57
C LYS A 48 21.29 20.12 9.33
N TYR A 49 20.59 19.04 9.00
CA TYR A 49 21.24 17.83 8.54
C TYR A 49 21.82 18.13 7.18
N ASP A 50 23.10 17.83 7.06
CA ASP A 50 23.76 17.85 5.76
C ASP A 50 23.17 16.69 4.95
N THR A 51 22.51 17.01 3.85
CA THR A 51 21.91 16.04 2.94
C THR A 51 22.71 16.03 1.66
N THR A 52 22.79 14.88 1.01
CA THR A 52 23.48 14.84 -0.28
C THR A 52 22.61 15.41 -1.40
N ASP A 53 23.18 16.28 -2.23
CA ASP A 53 22.53 16.77 -3.45
C ASP A 53 23.17 16.17 -4.72
N LEU A 54 22.85 16.72 -5.89
CA LEU A 54 23.39 16.27 -7.18
C LEU A 54 24.88 16.64 -7.37
N GLU A 55 25.36 17.68 -6.71
CA GLU A 55 26.74 18.19 -6.80
C GLU A 55 27.68 17.51 -5.80
N ASP A 56 27.12 16.93 -4.74
CA ASP A 56 27.89 16.18 -3.75
C ASP A 56 28.67 15.02 -4.38
N PRO A 57 29.75 14.56 -3.75
CA PRO A 57 30.45 13.34 -4.15
C PRO A 57 29.53 12.12 -4.18
N ASN A 58 30.10 11.02 -4.65
CA ASN A 58 29.47 9.70 -4.67
C ASN A 58 28.81 9.39 -3.31
N THR A 59 27.54 8.98 -3.35
CA THR A 59 26.74 8.65 -2.14
C THR A 59 26.46 7.17 -2.04
N CYS A 60 26.58 6.45 -3.16
CA CYS A 60 26.56 5.00 -3.24
C CYS A 60 27.81 4.51 -3.96
N VAL A 61 28.32 3.35 -3.57
CA VAL A 61 29.31 2.58 -4.33
C VAL A 61 28.64 1.46 -5.10
N SER A 62 29.25 1.07 -6.21
CA SER A 62 28.83 -0.08 -7.03
C SER A 62 29.31 -1.41 -6.44
N ASN A 63 29.14 -1.62 -5.14
CA ASN A 63 29.48 -2.88 -4.46
C ASN A 63 28.26 -3.78 -4.21
N CYS A 64 27.06 -3.34 -4.59
CA CYS A 64 25.88 -4.18 -4.48
C CYS A 64 26.11 -5.48 -5.24
N SER A 65 25.78 -6.58 -4.57
CA SER A 65 25.66 -7.86 -5.22
C SER A 65 24.50 -7.76 -6.19
N THR A 66 24.83 -7.58 -7.46
CA THR A 66 23.86 -7.65 -8.53
C THR A 66 23.53 -9.12 -8.68
N ILE A 67 22.36 -9.50 -8.18
CA ILE A 67 21.86 -10.83 -8.42
C ILE A 67 21.11 -10.77 -9.73
N GLU A 68 21.86 -11.10 -10.76
CA GLU A 68 21.29 -11.39 -12.05
C GLU A 68 20.84 -12.83 -12.04
N ILE A 69 19.53 -13.00 -11.89
CA ILE A 69 18.93 -14.29 -12.15
C ILE A 69 18.73 -14.33 -13.65
N GLU A 70 19.70 -14.98 -14.30
CA GLU A 70 19.57 -15.30 -15.70
C GLU A 70 18.24 -15.96 -15.91
N CYS A 71 17.45 -15.29 -16.73
CA CYS A 71 16.18 -15.84 -17.05
C CYS A 71 16.44 -16.98 -18.02
N ASN A 72 16.52 -18.15 -17.45
CA ASN A 72 16.25 -19.37 -18.17
C ASN A 72 14.88 -19.25 -18.90
N SER A 73 14.62 -20.11 -19.87
CA SER A 73 13.45 -20.05 -20.77
C SER A 73 12.09 -19.85 -20.08
N ILE A 74 11.98 -20.08 -18.79
CA ILE A 74 10.72 -20.05 -18.04
C ILE A 74 10.69 -18.93 -17.01
N LEU A 75 11.81 -18.42 -16.50
CA LEU A 75 11.78 -17.07 -15.91
C LEU A 75 11.40 -16.05 -16.98
N ARG A 76 11.88 -16.23 -18.22
CA ARG A 76 11.42 -15.42 -19.38
C ARG A 76 9.93 -15.60 -19.61
N ALA A 77 9.42 -16.83 -19.49
CA ALA A 77 7.99 -17.09 -19.59
C ALA A 77 7.20 -16.48 -18.42
N LEU A 78 7.74 -16.47 -17.19
CA LEU A 78 7.11 -15.88 -16.01
C LEU A 78 7.07 -14.35 -16.11
N VAL A 79 8.18 -13.71 -16.47
CA VAL A 79 8.23 -12.26 -16.70
C VAL A 79 7.28 -11.86 -17.82
N SER A 80 7.25 -12.64 -18.91
CA SER A 80 6.27 -12.49 -20.00
C SER A 80 4.83 -12.69 -19.51
N LEU A 81 4.60 -13.67 -18.64
CA LEU A 81 3.29 -13.93 -18.03
C LEU A 81 2.87 -12.79 -17.10
N ILE A 82 3.75 -12.29 -16.22
CA ILE A 82 3.49 -11.16 -15.32
C ILE A 82 3.13 -9.91 -16.14
N LYS A 83 3.86 -9.64 -17.23
CA LYS A 83 3.54 -8.58 -18.19
C LYS A 83 2.18 -8.78 -18.86
N ARG A 84 1.87 -10.02 -19.30
CA ARG A 84 0.58 -10.39 -19.91
C ARG A 84 -0.58 -10.37 -18.91
N LEU A 85 -0.30 -10.57 -17.63
CA LEU A 85 -1.28 -10.53 -16.55
C LEU A 85 -1.71 -9.11 -16.20
N GLY A 86 -1.09 -8.09 -16.80
CA GLY A 86 -1.52 -6.70 -16.74
C GLY A 86 -0.62 -5.81 -15.91
N VAL A 87 0.37 -6.37 -15.17
CA VAL A 87 1.37 -5.59 -14.42
C VAL A 87 2.07 -4.72 -15.45
N ARG A 88 1.58 -3.48 -15.64
CA ARG A 88 2.13 -2.48 -16.57
C ARG A 88 3.46 -2.01 -16.00
N SER A 89 4.42 -2.89 -16.15
CA SER A 89 5.77 -2.73 -15.70
C SER A 89 6.63 -2.95 -16.92
N SER A 90 7.07 -1.84 -17.49
CA SER A 90 8.29 -1.74 -18.29
C SER A 90 9.56 -2.15 -17.50
N ILE A 91 9.43 -2.69 -16.28
CA ILE A 91 10.46 -2.73 -15.22
C ILE A 91 11.00 -4.15 -14.99
N ILE A 92 10.15 -5.17 -15.00
CA ILE A 92 10.61 -6.55 -14.82
C ILE A 92 11.06 -7.06 -16.19
N ASN A 93 12.36 -6.98 -16.47
CA ASN A 93 12.96 -7.54 -17.67
C ASN A 93 13.74 -8.80 -17.34
N CYS A 94 14.07 -9.55 -18.38
CA CYS A 94 14.92 -10.72 -18.27
C CYS A 94 16.29 -10.39 -18.86
N PRO A 95 17.40 -10.76 -18.20
CA PRO A 95 17.49 -11.44 -16.90
C PRO A 95 16.86 -10.64 -15.74
N ILE A 96 16.28 -11.30 -14.72
CA ILE A 96 15.77 -10.58 -13.55
C ILE A 96 16.98 -10.16 -12.77
N THR A 97 17.23 -8.87 -12.82
CA THR A 97 18.26 -8.26 -12.02
C THR A 97 17.60 -7.65 -10.80
N TYR A 98 18.16 -7.89 -9.63
CA TYR A 98 17.86 -7.14 -8.43
C TYR A 98 19.14 -7.00 -7.63
N PHE A 99 19.16 -6.02 -6.76
CA PHE A 99 20.36 -5.69 -6.01
C PHE A 99 20.19 -6.18 -4.58
N ILE A 100 21.18 -6.89 -4.07
CA ILE A 100 21.38 -7.04 -2.63
C ILE A 100 22.49 -6.07 -2.29
N CYS A 101 22.13 -5.07 -1.52
CA CYS A 101 23.02 -3.98 -1.20
C CYS A 101 23.32 -4.06 0.29
N GLU A 102 24.57 -4.35 0.63
CA GLU A 102 25.07 -4.28 2.00
C GLU A 102 26.29 -3.37 1.99
N GLY A 103 26.25 -2.31 2.78
CA GLY A 103 27.31 -1.31 2.81
C GLY A 103 27.56 -0.62 1.47
N ASN A 104 26.55 -0.52 0.61
CA ASN A 104 26.66 0.22 -0.66
C ASN A 104 26.49 1.71 -0.50
N ILE A 105 25.86 2.16 0.58
CA ILE A 105 25.77 3.57 0.88
C ILE A 105 27.12 4.00 1.46
N ILE A 106 27.71 5.05 0.89
CA ILE A 106 28.88 5.68 1.48
C ILE A 106 28.41 6.40 2.74
N ILE A 107 28.72 5.79 3.88
CA ILE A 107 28.41 6.38 5.17
C ILE A 107 29.41 7.51 5.43
N ASN A 108 28.89 8.73 5.38
CA ASN A 108 29.52 9.94 5.85
C ASN A 108 28.56 10.60 6.87
N ASP A 109 28.89 11.80 7.32
CA ASP A 109 28.02 12.56 8.23
C ASP A 109 26.76 13.12 7.53
N LYS A 110 26.53 12.81 6.25
CA LYS A 110 25.39 13.28 5.45
C LYS A 110 24.30 12.23 5.29
N LEU A 111 23.05 12.70 5.16
CA LEU A 111 21.90 11.86 4.84
C LEU A 111 21.77 11.66 3.33
N VAL A 112 21.47 10.43 2.94
CA VAL A 112 21.35 10.00 1.54
C VAL A 112 19.96 9.40 1.31
N SER A 113 19.36 9.68 0.15
CA SER A 113 18.10 9.06 -0.31
C SER A 113 18.24 8.43 -1.71
N GLY A 114 17.24 7.64 -2.12
CA GLY A 114 17.21 6.95 -3.40
C GLY A 114 16.38 7.65 -4.48
N PHE A 115 16.86 7.69 -5.72
CA PHE A 115 16.07 8.17 -6.86
C PHE A 115 15.01 7.15 -7.31
N TYR A 116 13.81 7.59 -7.69
CA TYR A 116 12.68 6.74 -8.13
C TYR A 116 11.98 7.28 -9.40
N VAL A 117 11.43 6.38 -10.23
CA VAL A 117 10.98 6.65 -11.62
C VAL A 117 9.84 7.69 -11.73
N ASP A 118 9.00 7.84 -10.71
CA ASP A 118 7.83 8.73 -10.73
C ASP A 118 8.03 10.06 -9.98
N GLN A 119 9.28 10.43 -9.67
CA GLN A 119 9.59 11.67 -8.95
C GLN A 119 9.63 12.92 -9.83
N GLY A 120 9.52 12.79 -11.15
CA GLY A 120 9.67 13.90 -12.09
C GLY A 120 11.10 14.46 -12.16
N ILE A 121 12.07 13.75 -11.57
CA ILE A 121 13.49 14.04 -11.59
C ILE A 121 14.17 12.91 -12.36
N GLU A 122 14.93 13.25 -13.39
CA GLU A 122 15.69 12.26 -14.16
C GLU A 122 16.87 11.75 -13.31
N LYS A 123 17.08 10.43 -13.30
CA LYS A 123 18.20 9.83 -12.58
C LYS A 123 19.52 10.31 -13.20
N PRO A 124 20.48 10.82 -12.39
CA PRO A 124 21.69 11.43 -12.93
C PRO A 124 22.65 10.42 -13.56
N ASP A 125 22.85 10.53 -14.87
CA ASP A 125 23.82 9.75 -15.62
C ASP A 125 25.25 9.88 -15.07
N ASN A 126 25.86 8.74 -14.71
CA ASN A 126 27.24 8.62 -14.20
C ASN A 126 27.53 9.26 -12.82
N ALA A 127 26.52 9.72 -12.09
CA ALA A 127 26.71 10.10 -10.69
C ALA A 127 26.54 8.83 -9.83
N MET A 128 27.50 8.50 -8.97
CA MET A 128 27.36 7.33 -8.08
C MET A 128 26.40 7.65 -6.92
N LYS A 129 25.15 7.95 -7.27
CA LYS A 129 24.04 8.26 -6.38
C LYS A 129 23.19 7.03 -6.16
N CYS A 130 22.52 6.95 -5.01
CA CYS A 130 21.73 5.78 -4.66
C CYS A 130 20.42 5.71 -5.45
N SER A 131 20.09 4.52 -5.96
CA SER A 131 18.77 4.22 -6.51
C SER A 131 17.79 3.88 -5.39
N HIS A 132 16.48 3.99 -5.62
CA HIS A 132 15.49 3.34 -4.76
C HIS A 132 15.69 1.81 -4.81
N GLY A 133 15.65 1.23 -6.02
CA GLY A 133 15.90 -0.19 -6.26
C GLY A 133 14.66 -1.09 -6.12
N GLY A 134 14.87 -2.41 -6.31
CA GLY A 134 13.81 -3.42 -6.33
C GLY A 134 13.15 -3.60 -7.71
N ILE A 135 12.52 -4.76 -7.96
CA ILE A 135 11.95 -5.09 -9.29
C ILE A 135 10.72 -4.28 -9.70
N LEU A 136 10.24 -3.39 -8.83
CA LEU A 136 9.14 -2.45 -9.10
C LEU A 136 9.64 -1.02 -9.37
N ASP A 137 10.94 -0.74 -9.26
CA ASP A 137 11.53 0.53 -9.70
C ASP A 137 12.03 0.41 -11.15
N GLY A 138 11.25 1.01 -12.08
CA GLY A 138 11.46 1.03 -13.54
C GLY A 138 12.77 1.61 -14.01
N SER A 139 13.35 2.40 -13.12
CA SER A 139 14.57 3.13 -13.33
C SER A 139 15.71 2.58 -12.49
N SER A 140 15.54 1.45 -11.79
CA SER A 140 16.59 0.88 -10.93
C SER A 140 17.88 0.55 -11.69
N PHE A 141 17.79 0.37 -13.02
CA PHE A 141 18.90 0.10 -13.94
C PHE A 141 19.31 1.30 -14.81
N LYS A 142 18.68 2.47 -14.63
CA LYS A 142 19.03 3.73 -15.28
C LYS A 142 19.65 4.64 -14.23
N PRO A 143 20.70 5.39 -14.56
CA PRO A 143 21.89 5.51 -13.71
C PRO A 143 21.62 6.20 -12.37
N ALA A 144 21.39 5.34 -11.39
CA ALA A 144 21.68 5.47 -9.98
C ALA A 144 22.12 4.06 -9.55
N ILE A 145 23.14 3.94 -8.71
CA ILE A 145 23.83 2.68 -8.43
C ILE A 145 23.32 2.09 -7.11
N GLY A 146 23.09 0.79 -7.11
CA GLY A 146 22.69 0.04 -5.93
C GLY A 146 21.23 0.24 -5.54
N GLY A 147 20.99 0.64 -4.29
CA GLY A 147 19.66 0.66 -3.72
C GLY A 147 19.65 1.18 -2.29
N ILE A 148 18.51 1.68 -1.83
CA ILE A 148 18.31 2.10 -0.44
C ILE A 148 16.98 1.60 0.13
N ASN A 149 16.08 1.11 -0.73
CA ASN A 149 14.72 0.77 -0.34
C ASN A 149 14.66 -0.42 0.63
N LYS A 150 13.81 -0.27 1.66
CA LYS A 150 13.48 -1.21 2.74
C LYS A 150 11.97 -1.50 2.86
N ASP A 151 11.14 -1.24 1.84
CA ASP A 151 9.66 -1.39 1.86
C ASP A 151 9.17 -2.81 2.19
N SER A 152 9.96 -3.82 1.88
CA SER A 152 9.61 -5.24 2.02
C SER A 152 10.72 -6.03 2.68
N GLY A 153 10.35 -7.04 3.44
CA GLY A 153 11.28 -8.07 3.96
C GLY A 153 11.82 -9.03 2.89
N TYR A 154 11.64 -8.75 1.60
CA TYR A 154 12.07 -9.60 0.49
C TYR A 154 13.02 -8.86 -0.46
N PHE A 155 14.23 -9.40 -0.67
CA PHE A 155 15.31 -8.74 -1.43
C PHE A 155 14.97 -8.43 -2.88
N VAL A 156 14.05 -9.19 -3.49
CA VAL A 156 13.57 -8.91 -4.84
C VAL A 156 12.81 -7.58 -4.93
N PHE A 157 12.11 -7.19 -3.87
CA PHE A 157 11.32 -5.95 -3.83
C PHE A 157 12.09 -4.80 -3.17
N SER A 158 13.06 -5.11 -2.31
CA SER A 158 13.80 -4.11 -1.54
C SER A 158 15.29 -4.50 -1.41
N PRO A 159 16.22 -3.71 -1.93
CA PRO A 159 17.65 -4.03 -1.91
C PRO A 159 18.23 -4.14 -0.49
N HIS A 160 17.62 -3.48 0.49
CA HIS A 160 17.96 -3.55 1.92
C HIS A 160 16.89 -4.29 2.74
N ALA A 161 16.31 -5.36 2.19
CA ALA A 161 15.23 -6.12 2.85
C ALA A 161 15.57 -6.63 4.26
N ASN A 162 16.84 -6.91 4.56
CA ASN A 162 17.32 -7.25 5.90
C ASN A 162 17.08 -6.14 6.94
N LEU A 163 17.01 -4.88 6.51
CA LEU A 163 16.77 -3.73 7.36
C LEU A 163 15.29 -3.34 7.42
N HIS A 164 14.39 -4.01 6.68
CA HIS A 164 12.96 -3.71 6.67
C HIS A 164 12.34 -3.70 8.07
N LEU A 165 12.59 -4.74 8.87
CA LEU A 165 12.02 -4.83 10.21
C LEU A 165 12.54 -3.70 11.12
N GLU A 166 13.83 -3.38 11.00
CA GLU A 166 14.44 -2.32 11.80
C GLU A 166 13.92 -0.93 11.40
N ALA A 167 13.83 -0.65 10.10
CA ALA A 167 13.23 0.57 9.57
C ALA A 167 11.75 0.71 9.96
N ALA A 168 10.98 -0.38 9.86
CA ALA A 168 9.57 -0.40 10.25
C ALA A 168 9.39 -0.13 11.75
N ASN A 169 10.23 -0.74 12.60
CA ASN A 169 10.19 -0.49 14.05
C ASN A 169 10.57 0.96 14.37
N LEU A 170 11.62 1.51 13.75
CA LEU A 170 11.99 2.91 13.95
C LEU A 170 10.91 3.89 13.45
N ALA A 171 10.21 3.57 12.36
CA ALA A 171 9.07 4.34 11.90
C ALA A 171 7.90 4.31 12.88
N ILE A 172 7.64 3.15 13.51
CA ILE A 172 6.63 2.99 14.57
C ILE A 172 7.04 3.81 15.80
N ASP A 173 8.26 3.61 16.32
CA ASP A 173 8.79 4.32 17.48
C ASP A 173 8.79 5.85 17.26
N HIS A 174 9.13 6.29 16.04
CA HIS A 174 9.16 7.72 15.73
C HIS A 174 7.74 8.27 15.57
N THR A 175 6.81 7.49 15.01
CA THR A 175 5.39 7.86 14.99
C THR A 175 4.87 8.05 16.42
N GLU A 176 5.21 7.14 17.34
CA GLU A 176 4.86 7.26 18.76
C GLU A 176 5.48 8.49 19.40
N PHE A 177 6.79 8.71 19.21
CA PHE A 177 7.49 9.88 19.73
C PHE A 177 6.94 11.21 19.19
N PHE A 178 6.71 11.31 17.88
CA PHE A 178 6.16 12.50 17.25
C PHE A 178 4.84 12.90 17.91
N PHE A 179 3.96 11.91 18.13
CA PHE A 179 2.71 12.13 18.82
C PHE A 179 2.90 12.47 20.30
N GLU A 180 3.81 11.79 20.99
CA GLU A 180 4.12 12.05 22.40
C GLU A 180 4.68 13.47 22.63
N GLU A 181 5.48 14.02 21.73
CA GLU A 181 5.98 15.39 21.84
C GLU A 181 4.89 16.44 21.60
N ILE A 182 3.97 16.18 20.66
CA ILE A 182 2.78 17.02 20.50
C ILE A 182 1.93 16.94 21.78
N ARG A 183 1.85 15.77 22.41
CA ARG A 183 1.15 15.57 23.69
C ARG A 183 1.77 16.36 24.83
N LYS A 184 3.06 16.20 25.09
CA LYS A 184 3.77 16.91 26.17
C LYS A 184 3.72 18.41 25.99
N LYS A 185 3.93 18.90 24.76
CA LYS A 185 4.01 20.33 24.48
C LYS A 185 2.68 21.05 24.63
N ASN A 186 1.60 20.42 24.22
CA ASN A 186 0.30 21.08 24.17
C ASN A 186 -0.60 20.67 25.35
N GLY A 187 -0.26 19.59 26.06
CA GLY A 187 -1.10 19.00 27.10
C GLY A 187 -2.09 17.99 26.52
N ASN A 188 -2.62 17.13 27.40
CA ASN A 188 -3.50 16.03 26.99
C ASN A 188 -4.76 16.50 26.25
N ASP A 189 -5.37 17.60 26.68
CA ASP A 189 -6.62 18.10 26.09
C ASP A 189 -6.41 18.67 24.69
N GLU A 190 -5.31 19.39 24.48
CA GLU A 190 -4.94 19.95 23.19
C GLU A 190 -4.42 18.90 22.22
N PHE A 191 -3.67 17.92 22.72
CA PHE A 191 -3.27 16.76 21.95
C PHE A 191 -4.47 15.89 21.58
N SER A 192 -5.41 15.77 22.51
CA SER A 192 -6.75 15.26 22.23
C SER A 192 -7.38 16.07 21.11
N ASN A 193 -7.49 17.39 21.18
CA ASN A 193 -8.07 18.17 20.08
C ASN A 193 -7.28 18.11 18.74
N PHE A 194 -5.95 17.97 18.79
CA PHE A 194 -5.06 17.83 17.64
C PHE A 194 -5.21 16.49 16.92
N LEU A 195 -5.03 15.39 17.64
CA LEU A 195 -5.37 14.04 17.16
C LEU A 195 -6.86 13.91 16.90
N LYS A 196 -7.60 14.86 17.45
CA LYS A 196 -9.02 14.93 17.52
C LYS A 196 -9.63 13.95 18.50
N LEU A 197 -9.00 13.38 19.53
CA LEU A 197 -9.49 12.30 20.41
C LEU A 197 -10.97 12.36 20.90
N GLU A 198 -11.68 13.51 20.89
CA GLU A 198 -13.17 13.54 20.97
C GLU A 198 -13.89 13.12 19.64
N VAL A 199 -13.24 13.36 18.51
CA VAL A 199 -13.49 13.02 17.08
C VAL A 199 -12.46 12.01 16.48
N SER A 200 -11.43 11.50 17.19
CA SER A 200 -10.37 10.62 16.63
C SER A 200 -10.69 9.18 16.88
N SER A 201 -11.38 8.88 17.98
CA SER A 201 -12.30 7.77 18.02
C SER A 201 -13.16 7.82 16.74
N THR A 202 -13.86 8.92 16.44
CA THR A 202 -14.72 9.02 15.24
C THR A 202 -13.99 8.88 13.91
N ARG A 203 -12.76 9.38 13.74
CA ARG A 203 -11.95 9.18 12.52
C ARG A 203 -11.30 7.81 12.44
N LYS A 204 -10.90 7.22 13.58
CA LYS A 204 -10.42 5.84 13.66
C LYS A 204 -11.57 4.88 13.40
N TYR A 205 -12.78 5.20 13.89
CA TYR A 205 -14.02 4.52 13.53
C TYR A 205 -14.34 4.74 12.06
N ALA A 206 -14.19 5.95 11.52
CA ALA A 206 -14.38 6.20 10.09
C ALA A 206 -13.36 5.45 9.24
N ALA A 207 -12.08 5.42 9.61
CA ALA A 207 -11.03 4.69 8.93
C ALA A 207 -11.24 3.18 9.04
N ARG A 208 -11.72 2.68 10.18
CA ARG A 208 -12.17 1.29 10.34
C ARG A 208 -13.37 0.98 9.47
N ILE A 209 -14.35 1.88 9.39
CA ILE A 209 -15.52 1.75 8.52
C ILE A 209 -15.08 1.79 7.05
N LEU A 210 -14.17 2.68 6.66
CA LEU A 210 -13.61 2.77 5.31
C LEU A 210 -12.80 1.52 4.94
N HIS A 211 -11.98 1.02 5.86
CA HIS A 211 -11.32 -0.27 5.71
C HIS A 211 -12.36 -1.37 5.51
N THR A 212 -13.42 -1.44 6.33
CA THR A 212 -14.53 -2.38 6.15
C THR A 212 -15.26 -2.18 4.81
N ILE A 213 -15.41 -0.95 4.33
CA ILE A 213 -16.03 -0.64 3.02
C ILE A 213 -15.15 -1.20 1.90
N HIS A 214 -13.84 -0.96 1.95
CA HIS A 214 -12.89 -1.42 0.94
C HIS A 214 -12.77 -2.95 0.95
N ASP A 215 -12.61 -3.52 2.13
CA ASP A 215 -12.59 -4.96 2.39
C ASP A 215 -13.89 -5.62 1.91
N PHE A 216 -15.05 -5.01 2.17
CA PHE A 216 -16.34 -5.50 1.70
C PHE A 216 -16.40 -5.59 0.17
N TYR A 217 -16.02 -4.53 -0.56
CA TYR A 217 -16.08 -4.59 -2.02
C TYR A 217 -15.02 -5.49 -2.63
N SER A 218 -13.86 -5.63 -1.98
CA SER A 218 -12.78 -6.48 -2.47
C SER A 218 -13.01 -7.96 -2.16
N HIS A 219 -13.60 -8.29 -1.01
CA HIS A 219 -13.63 -9.65 -0.46
C HIS A 219 -15.04 -10.18 -0.15
N SER A 220 -16.11 -9.46 -0.53
CA SER A 220 -17.48 -10.01 -0.56
C SER A 220 -17.95 -10.32 -1.98
N ASN A 221 -19.14 -10.93 -2.09
CA ASN A 221 -19.82 -11.24 -3.34
C ASN A 221 -20.71 -10.10 -3.87
N TRP A 222 -20.60 -8.89 -3.31
CA TRP A 222 -21.49 -7.77 -3.64
C TRP A 222 -21.49 -7.43 -5.13
N VAL A 223 -20.29 -7.38 -5.73
CA VAL A 223 -20.10 -7.08 -7.16
C VAL A 223 -20.61 -8.24 -8.02
N GLU A 224 -20.39 -9.46 -7.56
CA GLU A 224 -20.77 -10.72 -8.21
C GLU A 224 -22.27 -10.94 -8.22
N MET A 225 -23.00 -10.39 -7.26
CA MET A 225 -24.47 -10.32 -7.26
C MET A 225 -25.03 -9.33 -8.30
N GLY A 226 -24.17 -8.64 -9.06
CA GLY A 226 -24.56 -7.67 -10.08
C GLY A 226 -24.90 -6.29 -9.53
N ASN A 227 -24.62 -6.02 -8.25
CA ASN A 227 -24.91 -4.72 -7.64
C ASN A 227 -23.96 -3.65 -8.21
N LYS A 228 -24.50 -2.76 -9.04
CA LYS A 228 -23.79 -1.60 -9.58
C LYS A 228 -23.86 -0.36 -8.67
N LYS A 229 -24.44 -0.50 -7.48
CA LYS A 229 -24.62 0.59 -6.51
C LYS A 229 -23.99 0.20 -5.19
N ILE A 230 -23.62 1.22 -4.42
CA ILE A 230 -23.10 1.06 -3.08
C ILE A 230 -24.15 0.43 -2.15
N ASN A 231 -23.68 -0.37 -1.18
CA ASN A 231 -24.52 -0.86 -0.10
C ASN A 231 -24.48 0.21 0.99
N LYS A 232 -25.51 1.02 1.15
CA LYS A 232 -25.50 2.10 2.15
C LYS A 232 -25.57 1.60 3.59
N GLU A 233 -25.79 0.30 3.78
CA GLU A 233 -25.97 -0.32 5.08
C GLU A 233 -24.67 -0.92 5.64
N ILE A 234 -23.68 -1.31 4.83
CA ILE A 234 -22.37 -1.81 5.33
C ILE A 234 -21.67 -0.72 6.15
N GLY A 235 -21.19 -1.09 7.34
CA GLY A 235 -20.66 -0.15 8.33
C GLY A 235 -21.74 0.46 9.26
N THR A 236 -23.01 0.08 9.10
CA THR A 236 -24.13 0.50 9.98
C THR A 236 -24.77 -0.69 10.71
N ARG A 237 -25.62 -0.42 11.71
CA ARG A 237 -26.42 -1.46 12.38
C ARG A 237 -27.42 -2.15 11.46
N ASN A 238 -27.85 -1.51 10.38
CA ASN A 238 -28.80 -2.12 9.44
C ASN A 238 -28.16 -3.25 8.64
N PHE A 239 -26.83 -3.31 8.55
CA PHE A 239 -26.15 -4.39 7.86
C PHE A 239 -26.47 -5.77 8.44
N SER A 240 -26.84 -5.87 9.72
CA SER A 240 -27.23 -7.14 10.35
C SER A 240 -28.53 -7.75 9.77
N LYS A 241 -29.24 -7.01 8.92
CA LYS A 241 -30.42 -7.50 8.17
C LYS A 241 -30.03 -8.27 6.91
N TYR A 242 -28.78 -8.15 6.46
CA TYR A 242 -28.29 -8.99 5.39
C TYR A 242 -27.97 -10.35 5.98
N ASP A 243 -28.58 -11.37 5.39
CA ASP A 243 -28.17 -12.73 5.67
C ASP A 243 -26.74 -12.92 5.17
N THR A 244 -25.82 -13.17 6.10
CA THR A 244 -24.46 -13.61 5.79
C THR A 244 -24.40 -15.12 5.82
N THR A 245 -23.51 -15.71 5.03
CA THR A 245 -23.29 -17.14 5.11
C THR A 245 -22.40 -17.53 6.29
N ASP A 246 -22.77 -18.56 7.03
CA ASP A 246 -21.94 -19.16 8.09
C ASP A 246 -21.36 -20.52 7.67
N LEU A 247 -20.82 -21.27 8.63
CA LEU A 247 -20.27 -22.62 8.39
C LEU A 247 -21.35 -23.68 8.15
N GLU A 248 -22.57 -23.49 8.65
CA GLU A 248 -23.70 -24.42 8.53
C GLU A 248 -24.47 -24.22 7.21
N ASP A 249 -24.37 -23.03 6.62
CA ASP A 249 -24.96 -22.74 5.33
C ASP A 249 -24.49 -23.70 4.23
N PRO A 250 -25.31 -23.92 3.17
CA PRO A 250 -24.89 -24.70 2.02
C PRO A 250 -23.69 -24.05 1.30
N ASN A 251 -23.23 -24.74 0.26
CA ASN A 251 -22.11 -24.33 -0.59
C ASN A 251 -22.20 -22.84 -0.99
N THR A 252 -21.19 -22.05 -0.62
CA THR A 252 -21.13 -20.61 -0.92
C THR A 252 -20.26 -20.30 -2.12
N CYS A 253 -19.44 -21.26 -2.53
CA CYS A 253 -18.71 -21.28 -3.78
C CYS A 253 -18.99 -22.59 -4.53
N VAL A 254 -18.80 -22.58 -5.85
CA VAL A 254 -18.75 -23.77 -6.71
C VAL A 254 -17.36 -23.91 -7.31
N SER A 255 -16.99 -25.14 -7.63
CA SER A 255 -15.71 -25.49 -8.25
C SER A 255 -15.71 -25.27 -9.76
N ASN A 256 -16.21 -24.12 -10.22
CA ASN A 256 -16.22 -23.75 -11.64
C ASN A 256 -15.13 -22.72 -12.00
N CYS A 257 -14.33 -22.27 -11.02
CA CYS A 257 -13.16 -21.46 -11.33
C CYS A 257 -12.24 -22.24 -12.26
N SER A 258 -11.76 -21.58 -13.31
CA SER A 258 -10.66 -22.10 -14.09
C SER A 258 -9.43 -22.10 -13.19
N THR A 259 -9.07 -23.26 -12.68
CA THR A 259 -7.77 -23.45 -12.05
C THR A 259 -6.74 -23.35 -13.14
N ILE A 260 -6.01 -22.23 -13.16
CA ILE A 260 -4.83 -22.14 -13.99
C ILE A 260 -3.70 -22.73 -13.19
N GLU A 261 -3.50 -24.01 -13.45
CA GLU A 261 -2.32 -24.73 -13.03
C GLU A 261 -1.26 -24.46 -14.06
N ILE A 262 -0.36 -23.55 -13.72
CA ILE A 262 0.85 -23.40 -14.48
C ILE A 262 1.77 -24.49 -14.00
N GLU A 263 1.71 -25.61 -14.72
CA GLU A 263 2.56 -26.75 -14.49
C GLU A 263 3.97 -26.26 -14.36
N CYS A 264 4.52 -26.49 -13.19
CA CYS A 264 5.89 -26.16 -13.00
C CYS A 264 6.70 -27.21 -13.73
N ASN A 265 7.03 -26.91 -14.98
CA ASN A 265 8.18 -27.49 -15.64
C ASN A 265 9.41 -27.28 -14.75
N THR A 266 10.52 -27.97 -15.06
CA THR A 266 11.80 -27.90 -14.34
C THR A 266 12.17 -26.49 -13.94
N LEU A 267 11.71 -25.53 -14.73
CA LEU A 267 12.10 -24.17 -14.64
C LEU A 267 11.15 -23.30 -13.82
N ILE A 268 9.83 -23.45 -13.82
CA ILE A 268 8.98 -22.81 -12.78
C ILE A 268 9.27 -23.45 -11.42
N ARG A 269 9.64 -24.74 -11.37
CA ARG A 269 10.16 -25.36 -10.13
C ARG A 269 11.46 -24.69 -9.71
N ALA A 270 12.32 -24.37 -10.66
CA ALA A 270 13.47 -23.52 -10.41
C ALA A 270 13.05 -22.09 -10.02
N LEU A 271 11.98 -21.52 -10.57
CA LEU A 271 11.46 -20.18 -10.21
C LEU A 271 10.90 -20.13 -8.81
N VAL A 272 10.16 -21.13 -8.39
CA VAL A 272 9.66 -21.25 -7.02
C VAL A 272 10.85 -21.43 -6.06
N LYS A 273 11.87 -22.21 -6.45
CA LYS A 273 13.14 -22.27 -5.70
C LYS A 273 13.89 -20.94 -5.70
N VAL A 274 13.82 -20.16 -6.78
CA VAL A 274 14.41 -18.82 -6.91
C VAL A 274 13.63 -17.82 -6.05
N VAL A 275 12.30 -17.82 -6.06
CA VAL A 275 11.47 -16.96 -5.20
C VAL A 275 11.64 -17.32 -3.73
N LYS A 276 11.84 -18.60 -3.39
CA LYS A 276 12.33 -19.03 -2.07
C LYS A 276 13.70 -18.43 -1.74
N LYS A 277 14.61 -18.37 -2.72
CA LYS A 277 15.93 -17.73 -2.60
C LYS A 277 15.85 -16.19 -2.54
N LEU A 278 14.75 -15.60 -3.00
CA LEU A 278 14.43 -14.16 -2.92
C LEU A 278 13.81 -13.74 -1.56
N GLY A 279 13.70 -14.67 -0.61
CA GLY A 279 13.22 -14.42 0.76
C GLY A 279 11.71 -14.60 0.95
N VAL A 280 10.93 -14.79 -0.12
CA VAL A 280 9.48 -15.00 -0.02
C VAL A 280 9.18 -16.33 0.69
N ARG A 281 8.34 -16.31 1.75
CA ARG A 281 8.04 -17.52 2.55
C ARG A 281 7.57 -18.68 1.66
N SER A 282 8.26 -19.81 1.77
CA SER A 282 8.12 -21.03 0.95
C SER A 282 6.70 -21.61 0.88
N SER A 283 5.81 -21.32 1.84
CA SER A 283 4.45 -21.83 1.87
C SER A 283 3.50 -21.12 0.89
N ILE A 284 3.89 -19.96 0.39
CA ILE A 284 3.05 -19.04 -0.38
C ILE A 284 2.98 -19.43 -1.87
N ILE A 285 4.08 -19.91 -2.45
CA ILE A 285 4.16 -20.31 -3.86
C ILE A 285 4.54 -21.77 -3.97
N ASN A 286 3.55 -22.65 -4.12
CA ASN A 286 3.78 -24.08 -4.34
C ASN A 286 3.73 -24.39 -5.84
N CYS A 287 4.53 -25.38 -6.25
CA CYS A 287 4.49 -25.91 -7.60
C CYS A 287 3.56 -27.12 -7.67
N PRO A 288 2.77 -27.26 -8.75
CA PRO A 288 2.58 -26.28 -9.81
C PRO A 288 1.89 -25.01 -9.31
N ILE A 289 2.21 -23.84 -9.90
CA ILE A 289 1.61 -22.57 -9.47
C ILE A 289 0.15 -22.65 -9.87
N LYS A 290 -0.75 -22.70 -8.88
CA LYS A 290 -2.18 -22.66 -9.17
C LYS A 290 -2.74 -21.33 -8.68
N TYR A 291 -3.37 -20.61 -9.59
CA TYR A 291 -4.24 -19.52 -9.23
C TYR A 291 -5.59 -19.77 -9.89
N PHE A 292 -6.61 -19.19 -9.31
CA PHE A 292 -7.96 -19.37 -9.80
C PHE A 292 -8.31 -18.18 -10.66
N ARG A 293 -8.86 -18.43 -11.85
CA ARG A 293 -9.62 -17.43 -12.59
C ARG A 293 -11.07 -17.78 -12.44
N CYS A 294 -11.74 -16.98 -11.64
CA CYS A 294 -13.10 -17.25 -11.27
C CYS A 294 -14.03 -16.31 -12.03
N ASN A 295 -15.12 -16.87 -12.55
CA ASN A 295 -16.22 -16.10 -13.10
C ASN A 295 -17.51 -16.81 -12.72
N GLY A 296 -18.30 -16.20 -11.84
CA GLY A 296 -19.54 -16.80 -11.33
C GLY A 296 -19.31 -18.06 -10.49
N ASN A 297 -18.24 -18.13 -9.71
CA ASN A 297 -17.99 -19.22 -8.76
C ASN A 297 -18.63 -19.01 -7.40
N ILE A 298 -19.12 -17.82 -7.10
CA ILE A 298 -19.80 -17.55 -5.84
C ILE A 298 -21.27 -17.89 -6.02
N VAL A 299 -21.80 -18.74 -5.13
CA VAL A 299 -23.22 -19.12 -5.12
C VAL A 299 -24.00 -17.98 -4.47
N THR A 300 -24.65 -17.18 -5.30
CA THR A 300 -25.42 -16.01 -4.87
C THR A 300 -26.84 -16.41 -4.46
N ASN A 301 -27.00 -16.95 -3.24
CA ASN A 301 -28.32 -17.32 -2.69
C ASN A 301 -28.99 -16.14 -1.96
N SER A 302 -28.85 -14.92 -2.48
CA SER A 302 -29.25 -13.67 -1.80
C SER A 302 -28.52 -13.37 -0.48
N LYS A 303 -27.63 -14.27 -0.02
CA LYS A 303 -26.75 -14.09 1.13
C LYS A 303 -25.40 -13.49 0.76
N LEU A 304 -24.81 -12.75 1.68
CA LEU A 304 -23.45 -12.23 1.57
C LEU A 304 -22.42 -13.31 1.92
N VAL A 305 -21.40 -13.41 1.07
CA VAL A 305 -20.33 -14.41 1.17
C VAL A 305 -18.98 -13.70 1.25
N SER A 306 -18.09 -14.18 2.12
CA SER A 306 -16.68 -13.77 2.21
C SER A 306 -15.73 -14.96 2.03
N GLY A 307 -14.42 -14.69 1.93
CA GLY A 307 -13.39 -15.71 1.73
C GLY A 307 -12.49 -15.96 2.95
N PHE A 308 -12.14 -17.22 3.21
CA PHE A 308 -11.18 -17.56 4.25
C PHE A 308 -9.73 -17.20 3.87
N TYR A 309 -8.93 -16.66 4.81
CA TYR A 309 -7.53 -16.24 4.61
C TYR A 309 -6.58 -16.72 5.73
N VAL A 310 -5.31 -16.98 5.41
CA VAL A 310 -4.35 -17.71 6.28
C VAL A 310 -3.99 -16.99 7.58
N ASP A 311 -4.03 -15.65 7.62
CA ASP A 311 -3.62 -14.86 8.80
C ASP A 311 -4.80 -14.49 9.73
N GLN A 312 -5.96 -15.14 9.57
CA GLN A 312 -7.16 -14.86 10.36
C GLN A 312 -7.23 -15.65 11.68
N GLY A 313 -6.28 -16.56 11.93
CA GLY A 313 -6.31 -17.45 13.11
C GLY A 313 -7.44 -18.49 13.08
N ILE A 314 -8.12 -18.65 11.93
CA ILE A 314 -9.19 -19.62 11.69
C ILE A 314 -8.72 -20.57 10.60
N GLU A 315 -8.77 -21.88 10.85
CA GLU A 315 -8.45 -22.87 9.83
C GLU A 315 -9.57 -22.96 8.78
N LYS A 316 -9.17 -23.11 7.51
CA LYS A 316 -10.12 -23.29 6.40
C LYS A 316 -10.92 -24.59 6.59
N PRO A 317 -12.27 -24.55 6.57
CA PRO A 317 -13.11 -25.71 6.85
C PRO A 317 -13.00 -26.77 5.75
N GLU A 318 -12.55 -27.97 6.11
CA GLU A 318 -12.36 -29.06 5.14
C GLU A 318 -13.66 -29.63 4.59
N ASN A 319 -13.65 -30.05 3.32
CA ASN A 319 -14.78 -30.68 2.61
C ASN A 319 -16.05 -29.82 2.51
N THR A 320 -15.90 -28.50 2.71
CA THR A 320 -16.97 -27.54 2.48
C THR A 320 -16.71 -26.77 1.20
N MET A 321 -17.75 -26.40 0.45
CA MET A 321 -17.61 -25.55 -0.72
C MET A 321 -17.69 -24.08 -0.31
N LYS A 322 -16.92 -23.68 0.70
CA LYS A 322 -16.82 -22.27 1.11
C LYS A 322 -15.78 -21.55 0.28
N CYS A 323 -15.96 -20.25 0.08
CA CYS A 323 -15.04 -19.46 -0.73
C CYS A 323 -13.69 -19.26 -0.02
N SER A 324 -12.62 -19.38 -0.80
CA SER A 324 -11.27 -18.97 -0.40
C SER A 324 -11.08 -17.48 -0.66
N HIS A 325 -10.15 -16.81 0.03
CA HIS A 325 -9.67 -15.50 -0.42
C HIS A 325 -9.00 -15.64 -1.80
N GLY A 326 -7.98 -16.49 -1.89
CA GLY A 326 -7.26 -16.81 -3.13
C GLY A 326 -6.10 -15.86 -3.42
N GLY A 327 -5.45 -16.09 -4.57
CA GLY A 327 -4.24 -15.36 -5.00
C GLY A 327 -2.93 -16.01 -4.54
N ILE A 328 -1.84 -15.70 -5.23
CA ILE A 328 -0.52 -16.30 -4.99
C ILE A 328 0.07 -15.95 -3.62
N LEU A 329 -0.45 -14.94 -2.91
CA LEU A 329 -0.02 -14.57 -1.56
C LEU A 329 -0.80 -15.31 -0.45
N ASP A 330 -1.94 -15.91 -0.77
CA ASP A 330 -2.68 -16.77 0.16
C ASP A 330 -2.10 -18.20 0.09
N SER A 331 -1.17 -18.51 0.99
CA SER A 331 -0.56 -19.86 1.12
C SER A 331 -1.56 -20.98 1.40
N SER A 332 -2.76 -20.63 1.88
CA SER A 332 -3.85 -21.55 2.14
C SER A 332 -4.87 -21.60 1.00
N SER A 333 -4.66 -20.87 -0.10
CA SER A 333 -5.57 -20.86 -1.26
C SER A 333 -5.77 -22.24 -1.88
N TYR A 334 -4.82 -23.16 -1.66
CA TYR A 334 -4.84 -24.55 -2.11
C TYR A 334 -5.39 -25.54 -1.07
N LYS A 335 -5.58 -25.11 0.19
CA LYS A 335 -6.25 -25.90 1.24
C LYS A 335 -7.77 -25.76 1.05
N LYS A 336 -8.56 -26.78 1.42
CA LYS A 336 -9.98 -27.01 1.01
C LYS A 336 -10.98 -25.89 1.38
N ALA A 337 -10.86 -24.74 0.72
CA ALA A 337 -11.90 -23.78 0.38
C ALA A 337 -11.81 -23.58 -1.15
N VAL A 338 -12.93 -23.45 -1.86
CA VAL A 338 -12.99 -23.59 -3.33
C VAL A 338 -13.06 -22.24 -4.01
N GLY A 339 -12.24 -22.06 -5.06
CA GLY A 339 -12.24 -20.88 -5.91
C GLY A 339 -11.54 -19.68 -5.28
N GLY A 340 -12.24 -18.57 -5.16
CA GLY A 340 -11.67 -17.31 -4.72
C GLY A 340 -12.73 -16.22 -4.66
N ILE A 341 -12.46 -15.16 -3.92
CA ILE A 341 -13.33 -13.96 -3.88
C ILE A 341 -12.53 -12.67 -4.03
N ASN A 342 -11.20 -12.73 -3.86
CA ASN A 342 -10.34 -11.58 -3.80
C ASN A 342 -10.30 -10.79 -5.14
N LYS A 343 -10.46 -9.46 -5.02
CA LYS A 343 -10.43 -8.43 -6.07
C LYS A 343 -9.38 -7.32 -5.83
N ASP A 344 -8.39 -7.53 -4.96
CA ASP A 344 -7.38 -6.53 -4.54
C ASP A 344 -6.56 -5.94 -5.68
N SER A 345 -6.37 -6.71 -6.76
CA SER A 345 -5.58 -6.31 -7.91
C SER A 345 -6.28 -6.62 -9.22
N GLY A 346 -5.94 -5.88 -10.26
CA GLY A 346 -6.34 -6.17 -11.64
C GLY A 346 -5.68 -7.40 -12.27
N TYR A 347 -4.95 -8.23 -11.49
CA TYR A 347 -4.12 -9.31 -12.02
C TYR A 347 -4.51 -10.67 -11.43
N PHE A 348 -4.86 -11.63 -12.30
CA PHE A 348 -5.42 -12.93 -11.89
C PHE A 348 -4.49 -13.78 -11.01
N VAL A 349 -3.18 -13.57 -11.08
CA VAL A 349 -2.22 -14.29 -10.23
C VAL A 349 -2.32 -13.85 -8.76
N PHE A 350 -2.71 -12.59 -8.51
CA PHE A 350 -2.85 -12.03 -7.16
C PHE A 350 -4.29 -12.02 -6.69
N SER A 351 -5.26 -11.95 -7.61
CA SER A 351 -6.69 -11.82 -7.30
C SER A 351 -7.54 -12.68 -8.24
N PRO A 352 -8.25 -13.70 -7.75
CA PRO A 352 -9.02 -14.62 -8.59
C PRO A 352 -10.16 -13.96 -9.36
N HIS A 353 -10.65 -12.81 -8.88
CA HIS A 353 -11.69 -11.98 -9.50
C HIS A 353 -11.09 -10.67 -10.07
N ALA A 354 -9.87 -10.71 -10.59
CA ALA A 354 -9.16 -9.55 -11.12
C ALA A 354 -9.97 -8.71 -12.13
N ASN A 355 -10.84 -9.34 -12.93
CA ASN A 355 -11.74 -8.64 -13.86
C ASN A 355 -12.75 -7.71 -13.17
N LEU A 356 -13.04 -7.95 -11.89
CA LEU A 356 -13.95 -7.13 -11.08
C LEU A 356 -13.22 -6.08 -10.24
N HIS A 357 -11.88 -6.07 -10.24
CA HIS A 357 -11.08 -5.12 -9.45
C HIS A 357 -11.49 -3.66 -9.68
N LEU A 358 -11.60 -3.24 -10.95
CA LEU A 358 -11.98 -1.86 -11.28
C LEU A 358 -13.40 -1.52 -10.81
N GLU A 359 -14.32 -2.48 -10.88
CA GLU A 359 -15.69 -2.29 -10.43
C GLU A 359 -15.78 -2.23 -8.90
N ALA A 360 -15.08 -3.13 -8.20
CA ALA A 360 -14.96 -3.12 -6.75
C ALA A 360 -14.29 -1.83 -6.24
N ALA A 361 -13.19 -1.41 -6.87
CA ALA A 361 -12.50 -0.17 -6.56
C ALA A 361 -13.40 1.04 -6.78
N LYS A 362 -14.15 1.08 -7.89
CA LYS A 362 -15.14 2.13 -8.15
C LYS A 362 -16.22 2.18 -7.07
N LEU A 363 -16.82 1.04 -6.70
CA LEU A 363 -17.83 0.99 -5.64
C LEU A 363 -17.26 1.37 -4.27
N ALA A 364 -16.02 1.01 -3.97
CA ALA A 364 -15.32 1.43 -2.76
C ALA A 364 -15.09 2.95 -2.74
N ILE A 365 -14.75 3.56 -3.88
CA ILE A 365 -14.63 5.02 -4.03
C ILE A 365 -16.01 5.67 -3.87
N ASP A 366 -17.01 5.25 -4.64
CA ASP A 366 -18.38 5.77 -4.59
C ASP A 366 -18.96 5.66 -3.16
N HIS A 367 -18.65 4.58 -2.45
CA HIS A 367 -19.12 4.40 -1.07
C HIS A 367 -18.30 5.24 -0.08
N THR A 368 -17.00 5.37 -0.28
CA THR A 368 -16.18 6.32 0.50
C THR A 368 -16.74 7.73 0.37
N GLU A 369 -17.09 8.15 -0.85
CA GLU A 369 -17.74 9.44 -1.11
C GLU A 369 -19.11 9.56 -0.44
N PHE A 370 -19.98 8.54 -0.56
CA PHE A 370 -21.28 8.53 0.11
C PHE A 370 -21.19 8.57 1.63
N PHE A 371 -20.33 7.74 2.23
CA PHE A 371 -20.10 7.71 3.68
C PHE A 371 -19.71 9.10 4.18
N PHE A 372 -18.80 9.76 3.46
CA PHE A 372 -18.39 11.11 3.74
C PHE A 372 -19.52 12.13 3.51
N GLU A 373 -20.28 12.02 2.44
CA GLU A 373 -21.45 12.88 2.17
C GLU A 373 -22.55 12.77 3.24
N GLU A 374 -22.81 11.58 3.78
CA GLU A 374 -23.80 11.40 4.85
C GLU A 374 -23.33 11.98 6.18
N ILE A 375 -22.04 11.83 6.50
CA ILE A 375 -21.45 12.56 7.62
C ILE A 375 -21.63 14.07 7.37
N ARG A 376 -21.33 14.56 6.15
CA ARG A 376 -21.48 15.98 5.78
C ARG A 376 -22.87 16.51 6.00
N LYS A 377 -23.90 15.82 5.52
CA LYS A 377 -25.29 16.23 5.69
C LYS A 377 -25.70 16.26 7.16
N LYS A 378 -25.19 15.34 7.97
CA LYS A 378 -25.59 15.20 9.38
C LYS A 378 -24.97 16.27 10.28
N ILE A 379 -23.70 16.58 10.07
CA ILE A 379 -22.96 17.53 10.92
C ILE A 379 -22.85 18.92 10.29
N GLY A 380 -23.24 19.06 9.01
CA GLY A 380 -23.13 20.30 8.24
C GLY A 380 -21.73 20.49 7.66
N ASN A 381 -21.63 21.36 6.65
CA ASN A 381 -20.38 21.59 5.91
C ASN A 381 -19.23 22.03 6.82
N ASP A 382 -19.50 22.84 7.83
CA ASP A 382 -18.45 23.37 8.69
C ASP A 382 -17.86 22.30 9.60
N GLU A 383 -18.70 21.50 10.27
CA GLU A 383 -18.23 20.37 11.07
C GLU A 383 -17.68 19.24 10.22
N PHE A 384 -18.15 19.09 8.99
CA PHE A 384 -17.64 18.12 8.05
C PHE A 384 -16.28 18.47 7.48
N SER A 385 -16.08 19.74 7.11
CA SER A 385 -14.76 20.25 6.76
C SER A 385 -13.79 20.12 7.93
N LYS A 386 -14.25 20.35 9.17
CA LYS A 386 -13.48 19.98 10.36
C LYS A 386 -13.22 18.47 10.37
N PHE A 387 -14.22 17.61 10.20
CA PHE A 387 -14.08 16.15 10.18
C PHE A 387 -13.11 15.63 9.09
N LEU A 388 -13.16 16.17 7.87
CA LEU A 388 -12.28 15.79 6.77
C LEU A 388 -10.96 16.54 6.74
N ASN A 389 -10.77 17.50 7.64
CA ASN A 389 -9.54 18.27 7.67
C ASN A 389 -9.34 19.18 6.44
N LEU A 390 -10.45 19.73 5.92
CA LEU A 390 -10.46 20.64 4.78
C LEU A 390 -10.50 22.07 5.32
N GLU A 391 -9.40 22.81 5.19
CA GLU A 391 -9.40 24.26 5.45
C GLU A 391 -10.27 24.96 4.39
N VAL A 392 -11.42 25.50 4.78
CA VAL A 392 -12.10 26.51 3.98
C VAL A 392 -11.41 27.84 4.28
N SER A 393 -10.37 28.18 3.53
CA SER A 393 -9.95 29.57 3.45
C SER A 393 -11.16 30.35 2.95
N LYS A 394 -11.74 31.21 3.80
CA LYS A 394 -12.65 32.24 3.33
C LYS A 394 -11.89 33.01 2.26
N ILE A 395 -12.20 32.77 0.98
CA ILE A 395 -11.84 33.68 -0.09
C ILE A 395 -12.55 34.98 0.26
N ARG A 396 -11.83 35.88 0.95
CA ARG A 396 -12.17 37.29 0.91
C ARG A 396 -12.01 37.68 -0.54
N TYR A 397 -13.10 38.03 -1.21
CA TYR A 397 -13.03 38.80 -2.43
C TYR A 397 -12.18 40.04 -2.14
N PHE A 398 -10.92 40.01 -2.54
CA PHE A 398 -10.10 41.20 -2.74
C PHE A 398 -10.38 41.65 -4.18
N SER A 399 -11.41 42.48 -4.36
CA SER A 399 -11.41 43.42 -5.47
C SER A 399 -10.77 44.69 -4.95
N ALA A 400 -9.60 45.04 -5.47
CA ALA A 400 -8.95 46.32 -5.21
C ALA A 400 -8.67 47.02 -6.54
N LYS A 401 -9.26 48.21 -6.66
CA LYS A 401 -9.18 49.26 -7.70
C LYS A 401 -10.13 49.06 -8.89
N ASN A 402 -11.00 50.02 -9.23
CA ASN A 402 -10.74 51.47 -9.24
C ASN A 402 -12.02 52.31 -8.97
N PRO A 403 -12.06 53.21 -7.96
CA PRO A 403 -12.88 54.41 -8.04
C PRO A 403 -12.14 55.42 -8.94
N ASP A 404 -12.87 56.10 -9.82
CA ASP A 404 -12.36 57.12 -10.76
C ASP A 404 -11.65 56.57 -12.03
N ILE A 405 -12.46 56.06 -12.97
CA ILE A 405 -12.32 56.45 -14.38
C ILE A 405 -13.69 56.93 -14.86
N LEU A 406 -13.67 58.18 -15.31
CA LEU A 406 -14.76 59.00 -15.83
C LEU A 406 -15.48 58.40 -17.03
N ASN A 407 -16.77 58.74 -17.12
CA ASN A 407 -17.49 59.15 -18.32
C ASN A 407 -16.69 59.10 -19.63
N THR A 408 -17.20 58.35 -20.61
CA THR A 408 -17.64 58.90 -21.91
C THR A 408 -18.27 57.83 -22.81
N GLN A 409 -19.44 58.20 -23.34
CA GLN A 409 -20.33 57.59 -24.34
C GLN A 409 -21.23 56.44 -23.90
#